data_AF-A0A956U4K6-F1
#
_entry.id   AF-A0A956U4K6-F1
#
_cell.length_a   1.000
_cell.length_b   1.000
_cell.length_c   1.000
_cell.angle_alpha   90.00
_cell.angle_beta   90.00
_cell.angle_gamma   90.00
#
_symmetry.space_group_name_H-M   'P 1'
#
loop_
_entity.id
_entity.type
_entity.pdbx_description
1 polymer ?
#
loop_
_entity_poly.entity_id
_entity_poly.type
_entity_poly.pdbx_seq_one_letter_code
_entity_poly.pdbx_strand_id
1 'polypeptide(L)'
;MPFGKKLSDTISVSIAISILSCSSGCAGFAAESYAEPGSPKGTGTKCSTFDLATAGKAKKTEPLSPMEQSRLVKIDSPDADIVVQEKELMAQVEPVELKPAISNDGEPTGAILKSSVQASNEYDEINKLSNRILKKEVELLKLNTEFRINTTKQSKWKRWRAFGYNMAASAVSFSGITTVAWENWRTHHNFRKGNREAFITGPLLLLIGHSIVLGGIVVESGLDKMKEYKDWRKGISPGGMTKKVISLQNEIDALINEREKALQAFRHPSDRQKSFMTAEGKVLRDVRDLALVEFASFYIRARKRAISRDASYINGSAIAATGGYQGSLNGMLSVINKRRMQAVPAGLGFLESGALIVLAPWINRGAAAITGKVAGKNIRKKLGDLGDTTVKQLESDLKELKTVTAQLPDPLKSKHMTHRIELYDDGQGVFEQQAVFDAAEKSKSKKEFWERVIYNSAIGGTKMAWGINLTYAGAAFPTGGGRKVEQFRRIVANGSTTFVVGTSIWMFDTLQAQTRGEIDLYTMGVNQATPIHKLNRRLEMLKRLDEKLKI
;
A
#
# COMPACT_ATOMS: atom_id res chain seq x y z
N MET A 1 26.58 20.39 -12.42
CA MET A 1 25.67 19.29 -12.04
C MET A 1 26.48 18.13 -11.51
N PRO A 2 26.39 17.71 -10.24
CA PRO A 2 27.00 16.47 -9.79
C PRO A 2 25.93 15.43 -9.47
N PHE A 3 25.69 14.51 -10.40
CA PHE A 3 25.10 13.21 -10.10
C PHE A 3 26.26 12.27 -9.76
N GLY A 4 26.47 12.01 -8.47
CA GLY A 4 27.54 11.14 -8.00
C GLY A 4 27.15 10.42 -6.72
N LYS A 5 27.04 9.10 -6.82
CA LYS A 5 27.02 8.12 -5.72
C LYS A 5 25.84 8.19 -4.73
N LYS A 6 24.68 7.66 -5.14
CA LYS A 6 23.78 6.86 -4.26
C LYS A 6 22.63 6.17 -5.05
N LEU A 7 22.97 5.54 -6.18
CA LEU A 7 22.08 4.60 -6.86
C LEU A 7 22.57 3.17 -6.63
N SER A 8 22.44 2.69 -5.39
CA SER A 8 22.65 1.28 -5.04
C SER A 8 21.49 0.78 -4.18
N ASP A 9 20.27 0.85 -4.72
CA ASP A 9 19.20 -0.07 -4.35
C ASP A 9 19.31 -1.28 -5.31
N THR A 10 20.36 -2.08 -5.09
CA THR A 10 20.93 -3.11 -6.00
C THR A 10 20.06 -4.37 -6.15
N ILE A 11 18.90 -4.47 -5.48
CA ILE A 11 18.14 -5.73 -5.44
C ILE A 11 17.09 -5.81 -6.56
N SER A 12 16.48 -4.70 -6.97
CA SER A 12 15.42 -4.72 -8.00
C SER A 12 15.98 -4.76 -9.43
N VAL A 13 17.14 -4.14 -9.64
CA VAL A 13 17.81 -4.13 -10.95
C VAL A 13 18.51 -5.47 -11.21
N SER A 14 19.16 -6.08 -10.21
CA SER A 14 19.80 -7.39 -10.40
C SER A 14 18.81 -8.52 -10.66
N ILE A 15 17.63 -8.55 -10.03
CA ILE A 15 16.62 -9.59 -10.31
C ILE A 15 16.05 -9.41 -11.74
N ALA A 16 15.79 -8.18 -12.17
CA ALA A 16 15.31 -7.89 -13.52
C ALA A 16 16.36 -8.21 -14.60
N ILE A 17 17.63 -7.88 -14.34
CA ILE A 17 18.75 -8.22 -15.23
C ILE A 17 18.95 -9.73 -15.28
N SER A 18 18.94 -10.46 -14.16
CA SER A 18 19.11 -11.92 -14.16
C SER A 18 17.99 -12.66 -14.91
N ILE A 19 16.75 -12.16 -14.87
CA ILE A 19 15.65 -12.72 -15.67
C ILE A 19 15.88 -12.44 -17.17
N LEU A 20 16.31 -11.23 -17.53
CA LEU A 20 16.59 -10.84 -18.93
C LEU A 20 17.86 -11.49 -19.50
N SER A 21 18.89 -11.72 -18.69
CA SER A 21 20.16 -12.32 -19.13
C SER A 21 20.11 -13.84 -19.23
N CYS A 22 19.24 -14.52 -18.46
CA CYS A 22 18.93 -15.93 -18.70
C CYS A 22 18.21 -16.14 -20.05
N SER A 23 17.32 -15.22 -20.45
CA SER A 23 16.61 -15.32 -21.75
C SER A 23 17.50 -15.00 -22.95
N SER A 24 18.44 -14.05 -22.85
CA SER A 24 19.35 -13.72 -23.97
C SER A 24 20.51 -14.71 -24.11
N GLY A 25 20.98 -15.33 -23.02
CA GLY A 25 22.01 -16.36 -23.06
C GLY A 25 21.59 -17.65 -23.79
N CYS A 26 20.29 -17.98 -23.82
CA CYS A 26 19.78 -19.16 -24.51
C CYS A 26 19.48 -18.91 -26.01
N ALA A 27 19.34 -17.66 -26.45
CA ALA A 27 19.09 -17.32 -27.85
C ALA A 27 20.38 -17.28 -28.71
N GLY A 28 21.55 -17.15 -28.08
CA GLY A 28 22.84 -17.06 -28.77
C GLY A 28 23.45 -18.38 -29.24
N PHE A 29 22.93 -19.54 -28.80
CA PHE A 29 23.50 -20.85 -29.14
C PHE A 29 22.86 -21.56 -30.35
N ALA A 30 21.90 -20.93 -31.02
CA ALA A 30 21.16 -21.56 -32.13
C ALA A 30 21.55 -21.04 -33.53
N ALA A 31 22.61 -20.25 -33.67
CA ALA A 31 22.97 -19.59 -34.94
C ALA A 31 24.35 -19.96 -35.52
N GLU A 32 25.07 -20.93 -34.95
CA GLU A 32 26.35 -21.36 -35.50
C GLU A 32 26.47 -22.89 -35.56
N SER A 33 26.87 -23.39 -36.74
CA SER A 33 27.08 -24.78 -37.16
C SER A 33 25.86 -25.57 -37.67
N TYR A 34 25.71 -25.61 -39.00
CA TYR A 34 25.31 -26.82 -39.72
C TYR A 34 26.00 -26.89 -41.09
N ALA A 35 26.97 -27.79 -41.19
CA ALA A 35 27.47 -28.36 -42.43
C ALA A 35 27.62 -29.89 -42.23
N GLU A 36 26.64 -30.62 -42.78
CA GLU A 36 26.70 -31.98 -43.38
C GLU A 36 27.10 -33.26 -42.58
N PRO A 37 26.73 -34.47 -43.08
CA PRO A 37 26.10 -35.51 -42.26
C PRO A 37 26.96 -36.76 -42.01
N GLY A 38 26.63 -37.46 -40.91
CA GLY A 38 27.07 -38.84 -40.67
C GLY A 38 26.56 -39.36 -39.32
N SER A 39 25.60 -40.29 -39.33
CA SER A 39 25.30 -41.12 -38.15
C SER A 39 26.41 -42.19 -37.99
N PRO A 40 26.71 -42.72 -36.79
CA PRO A 40 25.74 -43.56 -36.06
C PRO A 40 25.81 -43.63 -34.51
N LYS A 41 24.67 -44.04 -33.94
CA LYS A 41 24.45 -44.93 -32.76
C LYS A 41 25.00 -44.58 -31.35
N GLY A 42 24.07 -44.64 -30.39
CA GLY A 42 24.28 -45.00 -28.97
C GLY A 42 24.69 -43.82 -28.08
N THR A 43 24.00 -43.48 -27.00
CA THR A 43 23.69 -44.32 -25.84
C THR A 43 22.61 -43.64 -25.00
N GLY A 44 21.78 -44.44 -24.32
CA GLY A 44 20.67 -43.96 -23.51
C GLY A 44 21.12 -43.33 -22.19
N THR A 45 20.63 -42.13 -21.92
CA THR A 45 20.73 -41.50 -20.60
C THR A 45 19.36 -41.52 -19.94
N LYS A 46 19.24 -42.31 -18.87
CA LYS A 46 18.06 -42.34 -18.01
C LYS A 46 17.85 -40.96 -17.38
N CYS A 47 16.71 -40.34 -17.67
CA CYS A 47 16.25 -39.15 -16.97
C CYS A 47 15.53 -39.61 -15.69
N SER A 48 16.08 -39.24 -14.53
CA SER A 48 15.48 -39.50 -13.23
C SER A 48 14.20 -38.68 -13.07
N THR A 49 13.11 -39.38 -12.76
CA THR A 49 11.85 -38.79 -12.33
C THR A 49 12.04 -38.09 -10.99
N PHE A 50 11.71 -36.80 -10.96
CA PHE A 50 11.65 -35.99 -9.74
C PHE A 50 10.27 -36.22 -9.11
N ASP A 51 10.20 -37.10 -8.10
CA ASP A 51 8.99 -37.34 -7.31
C ASP A 51 8.72 -36.16 -6.37
N LEU A 52 7.65 -35.42 -6.67
CA LEU A 52 7.13 -34.32 -5.86
C LEU A 52 5.89 -34.81 -5.10
N ALA A 53 6.11 -35.74 -4.18
CA ALA A 53 5.07 -36.28 -3.30
C ALA A 53 5.43 -36.04 -1.83
N THR A 54 5.22 -34.82 -1.34
CA THR A 54 4.88 -34.54 0.08
C THR A 54 4.51 -33.06 0.26
N ALA A 55 3.28 -32.72 -0.13
CA ALA A 55 2.64 -31.48 0.32
C ALA A 55 1.60 -31.81 1.40
N GLY A 56 1.81 -31.26 2.59
CA GLY A 56 1.08 -31.55 3.81
C GLY A 56 -0.43 -31.34 3.71
N LYS A 57 -1.16 -32.18 4.44
CA LYS A 57 -2.62 -32.10 4.66
C LYS A 57 -3.00 -30.72 5.20
N ALA A 58 -3.68 -29.92 4.37
CA ALA A 58 -4.37 -28.72 4.83
C ALA A 58 -5.65 -29.11 5.57
N LYS A 59 -5.77 -28.61 6.80
CA LYS A 59 -6.93 -28.76 7.68
C LYS A 59 -8.15 -28.09 7.03
N LYS A 60 -9.23 -28.84 6.82
CA LYS A 60 -10.55 -28.33 6.42
C LYS A 60 -11.04 -27.35 7.50
N THR A 61 -11.17 -26.08 7.16
CA THR A 61 -11.94 -25.12 7.96
C THR A 61 -13.35 -25.06 7.40
N GLU A 62 -14.33 -25.40 8.23
CA GLU A 62 -15.76 -25.27 7.93
C GLU A 62 -16.15 -23.80 7.68
N PRO A 63 -17.15 -23.54 6.83
CA PRO A 63 -17.70 -22.21 6.67
C PRO A 63 -18.51 -21.80 7.91
N LEU A 64 -18.31 -20.57 8.37
CA LEU A 64 -19.05 -19.95 9.47
C LEU A 64 -20.55 -19.87 9.14
N SER A 65 -21.36 -20.08 10.17
CA SER A 65 -22.82 -20.09 10.14
C SER A 65 -23.42 -18.75 9.68
N PRO A 66 -24.55 -18.74 8.94
CA PRO A 66 -25.29 -17.53 8.56
C PRO A 66 -25.71 -16.62 9.72
N MET A 67 -25.67 -17.14 10.96
CA MET A 67 -26.13 -16.41 12.15
C MET A 67 -25.09 -15.41 12.70
N GLU A 68 -23.83 -15.47 12.25
CA GLU A 68 -22.78 -14.52 12.66
C GLU A 68 -22.64 -13.32 11.70
N GLN A 69 -23.36 -13.32 10.58
CA GLN A 69 -23.34 -12.21 9.60
C GLN A 69 -24.39 -11.12 9.91
N SER A 70 -25.32 -11.35 10.84
CA SER A 70 -26.42 -10.42 11.15
C SER A 70 -26.17 -9.50 12.37
N ARG A 71 -25.00 -9.59 13.04
CA ARG A 71 -24.68 -8.77 14.23
C ARG A 71 -23.74 -7.59 13.98
N LEU A 72 -23.39 -7.30 12.73
CA LEU A 72 -22.60 -6.11 12.39
C LEU A 72 -23.42 -5.11 11.58
N VAL A 73 -23.98 -4.15 12.35
CA VAL A 73 -24.14 -2.73 11.98
C VAL A 73 -25.39 -2.38 11.15
N LYS A 74 -26.55 -2.31 11.85
CA LYS A 74 -27.44 -1.15 11.72
C LYS A 74 -26.86 -0.06 12.64
N ILE A 75 -26.45 1.07 12.07
CA ILE A 75 -26.26 2.32 12.81
C ILE A 75 -27.49 3.15 12.47
N ASP A 76 -28.47 3.08 13.35
CA ASP A 76 -29.51 4.10 13.42
C ASP A 76 -28.89 5.32 14.12
N SER A 77 -29.07 6.49 13.52
CA SER A 77 -28.61 7.78 14.02
C SER A 77 -29.52 8.25 15.15
N PRO A 78 -28.98 8.60 16.34
CA PRO A 78 -29.72 9.34 17.34
C PRO A 78 -29.15 10.76 17.44
N ASP A 79 -29.53 11.62 16.49
CA ASP A 79 -29.32 13.07 16.59
C ASP A 79 -30.67 13.78 16.41
N ALA A 80 -31.53 13.64 17.42
CA ALA A 80 -32.65 14.53 17.70
C ALA A 80 -33.22 14.10 19.06
N ASP A 81 -32.77 14.75 20.15
CA ASP A 81 -33.53 14.90 21.42
C ASP A 81 -32.69 15.53 22.56
N ILE A 82 -31.39 15.81 22.38
CA ILE A 82 -30.53 16.41 23.41
C ILE A 82 -30.52 17.96 23.33
N VAL A 83 -31.67 18.60 23.12
CA VAL A 83 -31.78 20.08 23.12
C VAL A 83 -32.87 20.62 24.05
N VAL A 84 -33.52 19.79 24.87
CA VAL A 84 -34.65 20.25 25.73
C VAL A 84 -34.40 20.13 27.24
N GLN A 85 -33.29 19.53 27.71
CA GLN A 85 -33.08 19.32 29.16
C GLN A 85 -32.06 20.24 29.86
N GLU A 86 -31.67 21.36 29.25
CA GLU A 86 -30.72 22.31 29.87
C GLU A 86 -31.40 23.55 30.51
N LYS A 87 -32.74 23.57 30.62
CA LYS A 87 -33.49 24.74 31.11
C LYS A 87 -34.23 24.57 32.44
N GLU A 88 -34.12 23.43 33.12
CA GLU A 88 -34.86 23.17 34.38
C GLU A 88 -34.00 22.92 35.62
N LEU A 89 -32.66 23.12 35.55
CA LEU A 89 -31.77 22.92 36.70
C LEU A 89 -31.13 24.22 37.25
N MET A 90 -31.90 25.31 37.27
CA MET A 90 -31.48 26.62 37.82
C MET A 90 -32.49 27.17 38.84
N ALA A 91 -33.02 26.32 39.71
CA ALA A 91 -33.83 26.76 40.84
C ALA A 91 -33.64 25.83 42.04
N GLN A 92 -32.69 26.18 42.91
CA GLN A 92 -32.68 25.98 44.38
C GLN A 92 -31.23 26.01 44.88
N VAL A 93 -30.75 27.20 45.20
CA VAL A 93 -29.59 27.40 46.09
C VAL A 93 -30.04 28.42 47.13
N GLU A 94 -30.34 27.93 48.33
CA GLU A 94 -30.54 28.79 49.50
C GLU A 94 -29.20 29.42 49.93
N PRO A 95 -29.19 30.69 50.36
CA PRO A 95 -27.98 31.32 50.87
C PRO A 95 -27.66 30.77 52.27
N VAL A 96 -26.59 30.00 52.39
CA VAL A 96 -26.03 29.60 53.69
C VAL A 96 -25.37 30.82 54.33
N GLU A 97 -25.92 31.29 55.44
CA GLU A 97 -25.32 32.29 56.33
C GLU A 97 -23.96 31.79 56.86
N LEU A 98 -22.88 32.47 56.45
CA LEU A 98 -21.56 32.34 57.05
C LEU A 98 -21.54 33.07 58.40
N LYS A 99 -21.53 32.31 59.49
CA LYS A 99 -21.13 32.83 60.81
C LYS A 99 -19.63 33.17 60.80
N PRO A 100 -19.22 34.35 61.31
CA PRO A 100 -17.82 34.66 61.53
C PRO A 100 -17.38 34.01 62.86
N ALA A 101 -16.53 32.99 62.76
CA ALA A 101 -15.78 32.53 63.93
C ALA A 101 -14.52 33.39 64.06
N ILE A 102 -14.62 34.45 64.87
CA ILE A 102 -13.46 35.12 65.45
C ILE A 102 -13.01 34.27 66.63
N SER A 103 -11.77 33.77 66.60
CA SER A 103 -10.74 34.00 67.63
C SER A 103 -9.63 32.96 67.51
N ASN A 104 -8.47 33.37 67.03
CA ASN A 104 -7.21 33.16 67.76
C ASN A 104 -6.07 33.91 67.07
N ASP A 105 -5.47 34.80 67.84
CA ASP A 105 -4.36 35.68 67.51
C ASP A 105 -3.05 34.91 67.31
N GLY A 106 -2.97 34.16 66.22
CA GLY A 106 -1.70 33.69 65.67
C GLY A 106 -1.51 34.33 64.32
N GLU A 107 -0.57 35.28 64.19
CA GLU A 107 -0.05 35.67 62.88
C GLU A 107 0.17 34.39 62.06
N PRO A 108 -0.43 34.24 60.86
CA PRO A 108 -0.11 33.13 59.98
C PRO A 108 1.37 33.28 59.64
N THR A 109 2.19 32.50 60.35
CA THR A 109 3.64 32.59 60.34
C THR A 109 4.04 32.53 58.88
N GLY A 110 4.71 33.57 58.35
CA GLY A 110 4.97 33.73 56.92
C GLY A 110 5.65 32.55 56.23
N ALA A 111 6.15 31.57 56.99
CA ALA A 111 6.62 30.26 56.52
C ALA A 111 5.52 29.36 55.92
N ILE A 112 4.29 29.34 56.45
CA ILE A 112 3.18 28.50 55.93
C ILE A 112 2.67 29.07 54.59
N LEU A 113 2.54 30.39 54.50
CA LEU A 113 2.19 31.07 53.25
C LEU A 113 3.28 30.89 52.19
N LYS A 114 4.57 31.05 52.54
CA LYS A 114 5.69 30.83 51.62
C LYS A 114 5.76 29.40 51.08
N SER A 115 5.53 28.39 51.93
CA SER A 115 5.54 26.98 51.49
C SER A 115 4.35 26.63 50.59
N SER A 116 3.16 27.16 50.87
CA SER A 116 1.98 26.96 50.00
C SER A 116 2.13 27.61 48.61
N VAL A 117 2.69 28.83 48.55
CA VAL A 117 2.97 29.52 47.28
C VAL A 117 4.05 28.78 46.49
N GLN A 118 5.08 28.27 47.15
CA GLN A 118 6.12 27.50 46.48
C GLN A 118 5.59 26.17 45.91
N ALA A 119 4.76 25.44 46.65
CA ALA A 119 4.12 24.22 46.16
C ALA A 119 3.19 24.47 44.97
N SER A 120 2.48 25.60 44.95
CA SER A 120 1.67 26.03 43.79
C SER A 120 2.54 26.29 42.56
N ASN A 121 3.68 26.96 42.73
CA ASN A 121 4.59 27.26 41.62
C ASN A 121 5.22 26.00 41.02
N GLU A 122 5.62 25.03 41.86
CA GLU A 122 6.18 23.74 41.43
C GLU A 122 5.13 22.91 40.66
N TYR A 123 3.88 22.90 41.14
CA TYR A 123 2.74 22.26 40.46
C TYR A 123 2.46 22.89 39.08
N ASP A 124 2.47 24.22 39.00
CA ASP A 124 2.26 24.96 37.76
C ASP A 124 3.37 24.72 36.73
N GLU A 125 4.61 24.53 37.18
CA GLU A 125 5.73 24.18 36.31
C GLU A 125 5.53 22.82 35.64
N ILE A 126 5.13 21.79 36.41
CA ILE A 126 4.84 20.45 35.89
C ILE A 126 3.67 20.50 34.90
N ASN A 127 2.65 21.31 35.16
CA ASN A 127 1.53 21.51 34.24
C ASN A 127 1.97 22.19 32.93
N LYS A 128 2.81 23.22 33.01
CA LYS A 128 3.38 23.89 31.82
C LYS A 128 4.20 22.91 30.98
N LEU A 129 4.99 22.05 31.61
CA LEU A 129 5.74 21.00 30.92
C LEU A 129 4.80 19.99 30.25
N SER A 130 3.77 19.53 30.94
CA SER A 130 2.75 18.60 30.38
C SER A 130 2.05 19.19 29.15
N ASN A 131 1.68 20.48 29.18
CA ASN A 131 1.10 21.17 28.04
C ASN A 131 2.09 21.31 26.87
N ARG A 132 3.38 21.58 27.15
CA ARG A 132 4.44 21.64 26.12
C ARG A 132 4.66 20.27 25.45
N ILE A 133 4.65 19.19 26.22
CA ILE A 133 4.75 17.81 25.72
C ILE A 133 3.57 17.52 24.79
N LEU A 134 2.34 17.73 25.27
CA LEU A 134 1.12 17.45 24.50
C LEU A 134 1.07 18.26 23.20
N LYS A 135 1.51 19.52 23.21
CA LYS A 135 1.62 20.34 21.99
C LYS A 135 2.58 19.73 20.96
N LYS A 136 3.72 19.20 21.43
CA LYS A 136 4.72 18.54 20.56
C LYS A 136 4.25 17.19 20.05
N GLU A 137 3.48 16.44 20.83
CA GLU A 137 2.83 15.20 20.39
C GLU A 137 1.78 15.47 19.30
N VAL A 138 0.96 16.51 19.47
CA VAL A 138 0.02 16.95 18.43
C VAL A 138 0.77 17.40 17.16
N GLU A 139 1.91 18.09 17.30
CA GLU A 139 2.79 18.43 16.17
C GLU A 139 3.28 17.17 15.43
N LEU A 140 3.71 16.15 16.17
CA LEU A 140 4.13 14.86 15.61
C LEU A 140 2.99 14.13 14.88
N LEU A 141 1.78 14.11 15.44
CA LEU A 141 0.60 13.50 14.81
C LEU A 141 0.18 14.25 13.53
N LYS A 142 0.27 15.59 13.52
CA LYS A 142 0.05 16.41 12.31
C LYS A 142 1.07 16.04 11.24
N LEU A 143 2.34 15.95 11.62
CA LEU A 143 3.43 15.58 10.72
C LEU A 143 3.24 14.18 10.11
N ASN A 144 2.79 13.20 10.90
CA ASN A 144 2.45 11.85 10.44
C ASN A 144 1.30 11.86 9.42
N THR A 145 0.25 12.62 9.73
CA THR A 145 -0.94 12.74 8.88
C THR A 145 -0.58 13.40 7.55
N GLU A 146 0.21 14.48 7.56
CA GLU A 146 0.72 15.14 6.35
C GLU A 146 1.59 14.22 5.52
N PHE A 147 2.46 13.44 6.15
CA PHE A 147 3.27 12.43 5.47
C PHE A 147 2.40 11.40 4.76
N ARG A 148 1.37 10.90 5.45
CA ARG A 148 0.41 9.95 4.89
C ARG A 148 -0.34 10.55 3.71
N ILE A 149 -0.82 11.79 3.81
CA ILE A 149 -1.49 12.50 2.70
C ILE A 149 -0.56 12.60 1.49
N ASN A 150 0.67 13.09 1.68
CA ASN A 150 1.59 13.33 0.58
C ASN A 150 2.04 12.04 -0.14
N THR A 151 2.25 10.97 0.63
CA THR A 151 2.64 9.65 0.09
C THR A 151 1.48 8.85 -0.52
N THR A 152 0.24 9.19 -0.20
CA THR A 152 -0.97 8.58 -0.78
C THR A 152 -1.54 9.40 -1.94
N LYS A 153 -1.24 10.69 -2.03
CA LYS A 153 -1.72 11.58 -3.08
C LYS A 153 -1.30 11.06 -4.47
N GLN A 154 -2.28 10.65 -5.26
CA GLN A 154 -2.09 10.30 -6.66
C GLN A 154 -2.68 11.41 -7.54
N SER A 155 -2.13 11.57 -8.74
CA SER A 155 -2.74 12.44 -9.74
C SER A 155 -4.07 11.83 -10.19
N LYS A 156 -5.14 12.63 -10.23
CA LYS A 156 -6.45 12.20 -10.75
C LYS A 156 -6.32 11.67 -12.20
N TRP A 157 -5.47 12.31 -12.99
CA TRP A 157 -5.19 11.95 -14.38
C TRP A 157 -4.44 10.64 -14.54
N LYS A 158 -3.72 10.16 -13.51
CA LYS A 158 -2.98 8.90 -13.59
C LYS A 158 -3.91 7.72 -13.89
N ARG A 159 -5.08 7.69 -13.26
CA ARG A 159 -6.08 6.63 -13.49
C ARG A 159 -6.58 6.63 -14.93
N TRP A 160 -6.96 7.80 -15.43
CA TRP A 160 -7.44 7.96 -16.80
C TRP A 160 -6.39 7.66 -17.87
N ARG A 161 -5.13 8.06 -17.66
CA ARG A 161 -4.04 7.69 -18.57
C ARG A 161 -3.77 6.19 -18.54
N ALA A 162 -3.68 5.59 -17.36
CA ALA A 162 -3.51 4.15 -17.22
C ALA A 162 -4.67 3.37 -17.86
N PHE A 163 -5.91 3.83 -17.70
CA PHE A 163 -7.08 3.29 -18.39
C PHE A 163 -6.92 3.41 -19.91
N GLY A 164 -6.60 4.60 -20.42
CA GLY A 164 -6.42 4.85 -21.85
C GLY A 164 -5.35 3.96 -22.48
N TYR A 165 -4.18 3.83 -21.85
CA TYR A 165 -3.11 2.94 -22.34
C TYR A 165 -3.54 1.48 -22.37
N ASN A 166 -4.15 0.97 -21.28
CA ASN A 166 -4.59 -0.43 -21.21
C ASN A 166 -5.75 -0.72 -22.17
N MET A 167 -6.71 0.19 -22.31
CA MET A 167 -7.85 0.01 -23.20
C MET A 167 -7.43 0.06 -24.67
N ALA A 168 -6.58 1.03 -25.05
CA ALA A 168 -6.05 1.10 -26.41
C ALA A 168 -5.19 -0.13 -26.75
N ALA A 169 -4.28 -0.52 -25.84
CA ALA A 169 -3.43 -1.69 -26.05
C ALA A 169 -4.24 -2.99 -26.17
N SER A 170 -5.24 -3.18 -25.31
CA SER A 170 -6.09 -4.37 -25.32
C SER A 170 -6.98 -4.44 -26.55
N ALA A 171 -7.60 -3.33 -26.96
CA ALA A 171 -8.40 -3.26 -28.18
C ALA A 171 -7.58 -3.53 -29.45
N VAL A 172 -6.41 -2.91 -29.58
CA VAL A 172 -5.52 -3.14 -30.73
C VAL A 172 -5.02 -4.59 -30.73
N SER A 173 -4.66 -5.13 -29.56
CA SER A 173 -4.22 -6.53 -29.44
C SER A 173 -5.35 -7.52 -29.76
N PHE A 174 -6.57 -7.23 -29.34
CA PHE A 174 -7.77 -8.02 -29.65
C PHE A 174 -8.02 -8.05 -31.16
N SER A 175 -7.97 -6.91 -31.83
CA SER A 175 -8.09 -6.83 -33.30
C SER A 175 -6.96 -7.60 -34.00
N GLY A 176 -5.73 -7.49 -33.49
CA GLY A 176 -4.58 -8.22 -34.01
C GLY A 176 -4.76 -9.73 -33.92
N ILE A 177 -5.06 -10.26 -32.74
CA ILE A 177 -5.21 -11.71 -32.55
C ILE A 177 -6.46 -12.26 -33.25
N THR A 178 -7.54 -11.48 -33.33
CA THR A 178 -8.73 -11.85 -34.10
C THR A 178 -8.43 -11.96 -35.59
N THR A 179 -7.63 -11.03 -36.14
CA THR A 179 -7.17 -11.09 -37.53
C THR A 179 -6.35 -12.36 -37.79
N VAL A 180 -5.44 -12.72 -36.87
CA VAL A 180 -4.66 -13.96 -36.95
C VAL A 180 -5.57 -15.19 -36.90
N ALA A 181 -6.50 -15.25 -35.95
CA ALA A 181 -7.42 -16.37 -35.79
C ALA A 181 -8.30 -16.54 -37.03
N TRP A 182 -8.94 -15.45 -37.47
CA TRP A 182 -9.81 -15.42 -38.64
C TRP A 182 -9.09 -15.90 -39.89
N GLU A 183 -7.92 -15.33 -40.19
CA GLU A 183 -7.22 -15.64 -41.43
C GLU A 183 -6.70 -17.08 -41.43
N ASN A 184 -6.24 -17.61 -40.29
CA ASN A 184 -5.85 -19.02 -40.20
C ASN A 184 -7.05 -19.96 -40.32
N TRP A 185 -8.20 -19.68 -39.68
CA TRP A 185 -9.42 -20.48 -39.84
C TRP A 185 -9.95 -20.46 -41.27
N ARG A 186 -10.03 -19.28 -41.89
CA ARG A 186 -10.52 -19.11 -43.25
C ARG A 186 -9.69 -19.89 -44.28
N THR A 187 -8.39 -20.04 -44.02
CA THR A 187 -7.45 -20.54 -45.03
C THR A 187 -6.71 -21.82 -44.64
N HIS A 188 -7.08 -22.49 -43.55
CA HIS A 188 -6.37 -23.71 -43.14
C HIS A 188 -6.47 -24.83 -44.18
N HIS A 189 -7.66 -25.12 -44.73
CA HIS A 189 -7.84 -26.09 -45.81
C HIS A 189 -7.34 -25.59 -47.17
N ASN A 190 -7.34 -24.27 -47.39
CA ASN A 190 -6.98 -23.64 -48.66
C ASN A 190 -5.87 -22.60 -48.47
N PHE A 191 -4.70 -23.03 -48.01
CA PHE A 191 -3.60 -22.14 -47.58
C PHE A 191 -3.10 -21.19 -48.69
N ARG A 192 -3.33 -21.53 -49.96
CA ARG A 192 -3.01 -20.67 -51.12
C ARG A 192 -3.89 -19.41 -51.21
N LYS A 193 -5.09 -19.43 -50.62
CA LYS A 193 -6.01 -18.27 -50.55
C LYS A 193 -5.69 -17.31 -49.39
N GLY A 194 -4.59 -17.58 -48.67
CA GLY A 194 -4.07 -16.76 -47.59
C GLY A 194 -3.72 -15.36 -48.04
N ASN A 195 -4.35 -14.34 -47.45
CA ASN A 195 -3.93 -12.95 -47.63
C ASN A 195 -2.67 -12.70 -46.80
N ARG A 196 -1.53 -12.53 -47.48
CA ARG A 196 -0.24 -12.24 -46.84
C ARG A 196 -0.30 -10.99 -45.97
N GLU A 197 -1.03 -9.96 -46.39
CA GLU A 197 -1.15 -8.72 -45.64
C GLU A 197 -1.86 -8.96 -44.31
N ALA A 198 -2.96 -9.71 -44.30
CA ALA A 198 -3.67 -10.07 -43.06
C ALA A 198 -2.77 -10.82 -42.07
N PHE A 199 -1.92 -11.73 -42.56
CA PHE A 199 -0.94 -12.45 -41.74
C PHE A 199 0.18 -11.55 -41.17
N ILE A 200 0.48 -10.42 -41.80
CA ILE A 200 1.44 -9.43 -41.30
C ILE A 200 0.75 -8.45 -40.33
N THR A 201 -0.45 -7.98 -40.70
CA THR A 201 -1.24 -7.02 -39.94
C THR A 201 -1.60 -7.54 -38.54
N GLY A 202 -1.96 -8.82 -38.40
CA GLY A 202 -2.30 -9.40 -37.10
C GLY A 202 -1.16 -9.25 -36.06
N PRO A 203 0.03 -9.81 -36.32
CA PRO A 203 1.20 -9.62 -35.45
C PRO A 203 1.66 -8.17 -35.33
N LEU A 204 1.54 -7.35 -36.39
CA LEU A 204 1.87 -5.92 -36.31
C LEU A 204 0.98 -5.19 -35.30
N LEU A 205 -0.33 -5.43 -35.31
CA LEU A 205 -1.25 -4.86 -34.32
C LEU A 205 -0.92 -5.35 -32.90
N LEU A 206 -0.56 -6.62 -32.72
CA LEU A 206 -0.09 -7.10 -31.43
C LEU A 206 1.19 -6.36 -30.98
N LEU A 207 2.15 -6.14 -31.87
CA LEU A 207 3.36 -5.37 -31.57
C LEU A 207 3.00 -3.93 -31.14
N ILE A 208 2.14 -3.25 -31.89
CA ILE A 208 1.64 -1.90 -31.56
C ILE A 208 0.98 -1.90 -30.17
N GLY A 209 0.12 -2.88 -29.87
CA GLY A 209 -0.52 -3.01 -28.56
C GLY A 209 0.49 -3.10 -27.41
N HIS A 210 1.52 -3.93 -27.54
CA HIS A 210 2.58 -4.02 -26.52
C HIS A 210 3.44 -2.74 -26.46
N SER A 211 3.69 -2.06 -27.57
CA SER A 211 4.38 -0.77 -27.59
C SER A 211 3.60 0.33 -26.88
N ILE A 212 2.26 0.34 -26.97
CA ILE A 212 1.40 1.26 -26.20
C ILE A 212 1.57 1.03 -24.70
N VAL A 213 1.54 -0.24 -24.25
CA VAL A 213 1.76 -0.58 -22.83
C VAL A 213 3.13 -0.11 -22.36
N LEU A 214 4.19 -0.43 -23.12
CA LEU A 214 5.55 -0.04 -22.77
C LEU A 214 5.71 1.48 -22.71
N GLY A 215 5.18 2.21 -23.70
CA GLY A 215 5.17 3.67 -23.72
C GLY A 215 4.44 4.26 -22.51
N GLY A 216 3.26 3.71 -22.18
CA GLY A 216 2.50 4.11 -20.99
C GLY A 216 3.27 3.90 -19.68
N ILE A 217 3.98 2.77 -19.54
CA ILE A 217 4.83 2.49 -18.38
C ILE A 217 5.98 3.50 -18.26
N VAL A 218 6.66 3.79 -19.37
CA VAL A 218 7.77 4.77 -19.40
C VAL A 218 7.28 6.16 -18.97
N VAL A 219 6.14 6.60 -19.51
CA VAL A 219 5.53 7.90 -19.17
C VAL A 219 5.14 7.94 -17.68
N GLU A 220 4.42 6.94 -17.17
CA GLU A 220 3.99 6.93 -15.77
C GLU A 220 5.15 6.82 -14.78
N SER A 221 6.17 6.01 -15.10
CA SER A 221 7.40 5.91 -14.32
C SER A 221 8.13 7.25 -14.27
N GLY A 222 8.27 7.94 -15.41
CA GLY A 222 8.85 9.27 -15.49
C GLY A 222 8.10 10.30 -14.64
N LEU A 223 6.76 10.35 -14.76
CA LEU A 223 5.92 11.26 -13.98
C LEU A 223 6.00 11.00 -12.47
N ASP A 224 6.08 9.73 -12.06
CA ASP A 224 6.26 9.37 -10.65
C ASP A 224 7.63 9.78 -10.13
N LYS A 225 8.71 9.59 -10.90
CA LYS A 225 10.06 10.02 -10.50
C LYS A 225 10.16 11.55 -10.42
N MET A 226 9.52 12.27 -11.34
CA MET A 226 9.40 13.73 -11.24
C MET A 226 8.66 14.16 -9.97
N LYS A 227 7.58 13.46 -9.60
CA LYS A 227 6.87 13.72 -8.33
C LYS A 227 7.77 13.45 -7.13
N GLU A 228 8.44 12.29 -7.08
CA GLU A 228 9.36 11.93 -5.99
C GLU A 228 10.47 12.96 -5.82
N TYR A 229 11.00 13.49 -6.92
CA TYR A 229 12.00 14.55 -6.89
C TYR A 229 11.46 15.86 -6.31
N LYS A 230 10.24 16.25 -6.68
CA LYS A 230 9.56 17.43 -6.09
C LYS A 230 9.31 17.24 -4.60
N ASP A 231 8.84 16.06 -4.19
CA ASP A 231 8.60 15.73 -2.78
C ASP A 231 9.91 15.72 -1.97
N TRP A 232 11.01 15.26 -2.58
CA TRP A 232 12.34 15.33 -2.00
C TRP A 232 12.81 16.77 -1.80
N ARG A 233 12.69 17.64 -2.80
CA ARG A 233 13.04 19.07 -2.67
C ARG A 233 12.23 19.78 -1.58
N LYS A 234 10.99 19.37 -1.33
CA LYS A 234 10.13 19.90 -0.27
C LYS A 234 10.43 19.33 1.12
N GLY A 235 11.36 18.39 1.25
CA GLY A 235 11.65 17.70 2.51
C GLY A 235 10.55 16.72 2.94
N ILE A 236 9.63 16.35 2.03
CA ILE A 236 8.50 15.43 2.26
C ILE A 236 8.88 13.99 1.92
N SER A 237 10.08 13.78 1.34
CA SER A 237 10.60 12.42 1.13
C SER A 237 10.64 11.62 2.43
N PRO A 238 10.55 10.27 2.36
CA PRO A 238 10.60 9.43 3.54
C PRO A 238 11.83 9.72 4.41
N GLY A 239 13.00 9.99 3.80
CA GLY A 239 14.20 10.36 4.54
C GLY A 239 14.13 11.72 5.22
N GLY A 240 13.57 12.74 4.55
CA GLY A 240 13.39 14.07 5.13
C GLY A 240 12.40 14.05 6.30
N MET A 241 11.30 13.32 6.15
CA MET A 241 10.29 13.18 7.20
C MET A 241 10.81 12.40 8.41
N THR A 242 11.60 11.33 8.20
CA THR A 242 12.22 10.60 9.32
C THR A 242 13.13 11.52 10.14
N LYS A 243 13.87 12.44 9.53
CA LYS A 243 14.70 13.40 10.27
C LYS A 243 13.86 14.33 11.15
N LYS A 244 12.75 14.85 10.61
CA LYS A 244 11.82 15.71 11.37
C LYS A 244 11.20 14.97 12.55
N VAL A 245 10.76 13.73 12.34
CA VAL A 245 10.19 12.90 13.42
C VAL A 245 11.20 12.61 14.52
N ILE A 246 12.44 12.26 14.18
CA ILE A 246 13.50 12.03 15.19
C ILE A 246 13.78 13.31 15.99
N SER A 247 13.80 14.48 15.33
CA SER A 247 13.96 15.76 16.03
C SER A 247 12.85 15.98 17.04
N LEU A 248 11.58 15.80 16.63
CA LEU A 248 10.43 15.95 17.51
C LEU A 248 10.42 14.91 18.64
N GLN A 249 10.80 13.66 18.34
CA GLN A 249 10.95 12.61 19.35
C GLN A 249 11.93 13.04 20.44
N ASN A 250 13.13 13.50 20.05
CA ASN A 250 14.15 13.93 21.01
C ASN A 250 13.68 15.15 21.84
N GLU A 251 12.95 16.08 21.23
CA GLU A 251 12.35 17.22 21.94
C GLU A 251 11.30 16.76 22.96
N ILE A 252 10.42 15.83 22.58
CA ILE A 252 9.40 15.26 23.48
C ILE A 252 10.06 14.50 24.63
N ASP A 253 11.05 13.65 24.34
CA ASP A 253 11.76 12.87 25.35
C ASP A 253 12.53 13.78 26.32
N ALA A 254 13.13 14.87 25.85
CA ALA A 254 13.75 15.87 26.71
C ALA A 254 12.72 16.51 27.67
N LEU A 255 11.55 16.90 27.16
CA LEU A 255 10.49 17.49 27.99
C LEU A 255 9.89 16.51 29.00
N ILE A 256 9.72 15.23 28.63
CA ILE A 256 9.27 14.17 29.55
C ILE A 256 10.29 13.99 30.68
N ASN A 257 11.59 13.95 30.36
CA ASN A 257 12.65 13.85 31.37
C ASN A 257 12.71 15.10 32.28
N GLU A 258 12.52 16.30 31.74
CA GLU A 258 12.40 17.53 32.54
C GLU A 258 11.21 17.47 33.50
N ARG A 259 10.04 17.01 33.02
CA ARG A 259 8.84 16.83 33.83
C ARG A 259 9.08 15.83 34.97
N GLU A 260 9.78 14.74 34.71
CA GLU A 260 10.11 13.73 35.73
C GLU A 260 11.06 14.26 36.79
N LYS A 261 12.07 15.04 36.39
CA LYS A 261 12.97 15.71 37.33
C LYS A 261 12.22 16.72 38.19
N ALA A 262 11.32 17.52 37.59
CA ALA A 262 10.48 18.46 38.32
C ALA A 262 9.58 17.73 39.34
N LEU A 263 8.97 16.60 38.94
CA LEU A 263 8.16 15.77 39.84
C LEU A 263 8.98 15.18 41.01
N GLN A 264 10.23 14.81 40.78
CA GLN A 264 11.13 14.32 41.84
C GLN A 264 11.61 15.43 42.77
N ALA A 265 11.79 16.64 42.25
CA ALA A 265 12.20 17.81 43.02
C ALA A 265 11.05 18.44 43.82
N PHE A 266 9.79 18.07 43.52
CA PHE A 266 8.61 18.56 44.22
C PHE A 266 8.67 18.16 45.70
N ARG A 267 8.87 19.14 46.60
CA ARG A 267 9.26 18.89 47.99
C ARG A 267 8.14 18.32 48.86
N HIS A 268 6.89 18.70 48.59
CA HIS A 268 5.73 18.29 49.40
C HIS A 268 4.46 18.02 48.55
N PRO A 269 4.51 17.15 47.53
CA PRO A 269 3.29 16.75 46.83
C PRO A 269 2.40 15.92 47.77
N SER A 270 1.09 16.18 47.75
CA SER A 270 0.15 15.21 48.33
C SER A 270 0.24 13.89 47.55
N ASP A 271 0.04 12.76 48.23
CA ASP A 271 0.09 11.43 47.58
C ASP A 271 -0.87 11.33 46.38
N ARG A 272 -2.01 12.00 46.47
CA ARG A 272 -3.00 12.06 45.38
C ARG A 272 -2.50 12.88 44.18
N GLN A 273 -1.88 14.05 44.42
CA GLN A 273 -1.28 14.85 43.34
C GLN A 273 -0.12 14.11 42.67
N LYS A 274 0.73 13.46 43.46
CA LYS A 274 1.82 12.64 42.93
C LYS A 274 1.28 11.50 42.07
N SER A 275 0.25 10.80 42.55
CA SER A 275 -0.41 9.71 41.81
C SER A 275 -1.00 10.22 40.49
N PHE A 276 -1.67 11.37 40.49
CA PHE A 276 -2.20 11.98 39.27
C PHE A 276 -1.08 12.31 38.27
N MET A 277 -0.03 13.00 38.72
CA MET A 277 1.10 13.38 37.85
C MET A 277 1.85 12.17 37.31
N THR A 278 1.96 11.09 38.09
CA THR A 278 2.54 9.84 37.64
C THR A 278 1.66 9.16 36.59
N ALA A 279 0.35 9.06 36.82
CA ALA A 279 -0.59 8.48 35.86
C ALA A 279 -0.61 9.28 34.53
N GLU A 280 -0.64 10.61 34.60
CA GLU A 280 -0.58 11.47 33.41
C GLU A 280 0.74 11.31 32.65
N GLY A 281 1.85 11.10 33.37
CA GLY A 281 3.15 10.82 32.75
C GLY A 281 3.15 9.54 31.91
N LYS A 282 2.38 8.51 32.32
CA LYS A 282 2.20 7.29 31.52
C LYS A 282 1.42 7.58 30.24
N VAL A 283 0.30 8.30 30.33
CA VAL A 283 -0.52 8.66 29.18
C VAL A 283 0.26 9.47 28.15
N LEU A 284 1.08 10.45 28.56
CA LEU A 284 1.95 11.21 27.65
C LEU A 284 2.94 10.28 26.92
N ARG A 285 3.64 9.42 27.64
CA ARG A 285 4.56 8.44 27.03
C ARG A 285 3.84 7.53 26.03
N ASP A 286 2.63 7.07 26.36
CA ASP A 286 1.82 6.23 25.49
C ASP A 286 1.41 6.95 24.19
N VAL A 287 0.97 8.20 24.28
CA VAL A 287 0.60 9.02 23.10
C VAL A 287 1.81 9.20 22.19
N ARG A 288 2.97 9.56 22.75
CA ARG A 288 4.24 9.63 22.01
C ARG A 288 4.56 8.30 21.32
N ASP A 289 4.52 7.19 22.04
CA ASP A 289 4.91 5.87 21.51
C ASP A 289 3.96 5.43 20.39
N LEU A 290 2.65 5.61 20.56
CA LEU A 290 1.66 5.34 19.52
C LEU A 290 1.85 6.24 18.29
N ALA A 291 2.19 7.51 18.46
CA ALA A 291 2.51 8.40 17.35
C ALA A 291 3.76 7.93 16.57
N LEU A 292 4.79 7.42 17.24
CA LEU A 292 5.98 6.87 16.58
C LEU A 292 5.70 5.54 15.88
N VAL A 293 4.89 4.66 16.48
CA VAL A 293 4.42 3.39 15.87
C VAL A 293 3.60 3.67 14.61
N GLU A 294 2.75 4.68 14.65
CA GLU A 294 1.98 5.14 13.49
C GLU A 294 2.91 5.66 12.38
N PHE A 295 3.87 6.52 12.72
CA PHE A 295 4.83 7.02 11.74
C PHE A 295 5.59 5.88 11.06
N ALA A 296 6.10 4.92 11.85
CA ALA A 296 6.80 3.75 11.34
C ALA A 296 5.89 2.94 10.39
N SER A 297 4.62 2.76 10.75
CA SER A 297 3.63 2.09 9.91
C SER A 297 3.40 2.82 8.59
N PHE A 298 3.26 4.15 8.60
CA PHE A 298 3.12 4.96 7.39
C PHE A 298 4.38 4.93 6.53
N TYR A 299 5.56 4.99 7.14
CA TYR A 299 6.86 4.88 6.46
C TYR A 299 7.00 3.53 5.73
N ILE A 300 6.72 2.44 6.44
CA ILE A 300 6.77 1.09 5.86
C ILE A 300 5.79 1.00 4.69
N ARG A 301 4.54 1.47 4.84
CA ARG A 301 3.55 1.44 3.76
C ARG A 301 3.98 2.29 2.55
N ALA A 302 4.55 3.47 2.77
CA ALA A 302 5.05 4.31 1.68
C ALA A 302 6.15 3.58 0.89
N ARG A 303 7.09 2.93 1.57
CA ARG A 303 8.14 2.12 0.92
C ARG A 303 7.58 0.89 0.19
N LYS A 304 6.62 0.17 0.80
CA LYS A 304 5.91 -0.95 0.16
C LYS A 304 5.23 -0.52 -1.14
N ARG A 305 4.54 0.62 -1.11
CA ARG A 305 3.82 1.14 -2.28
C ARG A 305 4.79 1.55 -3.39
N ALA A 306 5.87 2.25 -3.05
CA ALA A 306 6.89 2.66 -4.02
C ALA A 306 7.53 1.44 -4.71
N ILE A 307 7.98 0.44 -3.94
CA ILE A 307 8.61 -0.75 -4.53
C ILE A 307 7.62 -1.60 -5.33
N SER A 308 6.37 -1.76 -4.85
CA SER A 308 5.37 -2.55 -5.56
C SER A 308 5.05 -1.94 -6.92
N ARG A 309 5.05 -0.61 -6.99
CA ARG A 309 4.83 0.13 -8.24
C ARG A 309 6.03 -0.01 -9.17
N ASP A 310 7.24 0.18 -8.67
CA ASP A 310 8.46 0.06 -9.48
C ASP A 310 8.62 -1.39 -9.99
N ALA A 311 8.30 -2.41 -9.17
CA ALA A 311 8.22 -3.81 -9.59
C ALA A 311 7.14 -4.05 -10.66
N SER A 312 5.98 -3.40 -10.53
CA SER A 312 4.92 -3.47 -11.55
C SER A 312 5.38 -2.89 -12.90
N TYR A 313 6.12 -1.78 -12.88
CA TYR A 313 6.69 -1.20 -14.10
C TYR A 313 7.70 -2.12 -14.76
N ILE A 314 8.62 -2.70 -13.98
CA ILE A 314 9.61 -3.66 -14.49
C ILE A 314 8.90 -4.88 -15.10
N ASN A 315 7.97 -5.48 -14.36
CA ASN A 315 7.22 -6.66 -14.82
C ASN A 315 6.39 -6.34 -16.07
N GLY A 316 5.70 -5.20 -16.10
CA GLY A 316 4.94 -4.74 -17.27
C GLY A 316 5.83 -4.51 -18.49
N SER A 317 7.01 -3.93 -18.32
CA SER A 317 7.99 -3.78 -19.40
C SER A 317 8.49 -5.13 -19.91
N ALA A 318 8.74 -6.10 -19.02
CA ALA A 318 9.14 -7.46 -19.41
C ALA A 318 8.03 -8.19 -20.17
N ILE A 319 6.77 -8.07 -19.71
CA ILE A 319 5.59 -8.60 -20.42
C ILE A 319 5.49 -8.00 -21.82
N ALA A 320 5.68 -6.68 -21.96
CA ALA A 320 5.63 -5.98 -23.23
C ALA A 320 6.80 -6.36 -24.16
N ALA A 321 8.00 -6.47 -23.61
CA ALA A 321 9.21 -6.86 -24.35
C ALA A 321 9.07 -8.27 -24.93
N THR A 322 8.74 -9.25 -24.09
CA THR A 322 8.59 -10.66 -24.47
C THR A 322 7.39 -10.88 -25.41
N GLY A 323 6.24 -10.29 -25.13
CA GLY A 323 5.04 -10.47 -25.97
C GLY A 323 5.08 -9.70 -27.29
N GLY A 324 5.59 -8.46 -27.27
CA GLY A 324 5.68 -7.59 -28.44
C GLY A 324 6.88 -7.95 -29.32
N TYR A 325 8.09 -7.76 -28.79
CA TYR A 325 9.31 -7.79 -29.58
C TYR A 325 9.87 -9.20 -29.78
N GLN A 326 9.74 -10.10 -28.80
CA GLN A 326 10.09 -11.50 -29.01
C GLN A 326 8.93 -12.28 -29.64
N GLY A 327 7.70 -12.08 -29.18
CA GLY A 327 6.52 -12.76 -29.70
C GLY A 327 6.08 -12.25 -31.06
N SER A 328 5.53 -11.04 -31.09
CA SER A 328 4.81 -10.50 -32.24
C SER A 328 5.73 -10.20 -33.43
N LEU A 329 6.92 -9.63 -33.20
CA LEU A 329 7.90 -9.35 -34.26
C LEU A 329 8.41 -10.63 -34.93
N ASN A 330 8.77 -11.67 -34.16
CA ASN A 330 9.18 -12.96 -34.76
C ASN A 330 8.02 -13.65 -35.48
N GLY A 331 6.80 -13.49 -34.97
CA GLY A 331 5.59 -13.93 -35.67
C GLY A 331 5.46 -13.25 -37.04
N MET A 332 5.64 -11.94 -37.11
CA MET A 332 5.64 -11.17 -38.36
C MET A 332 6.76 -11.60 -39.31
N LEU A 333 7.99 -11.74 -38.80
CA LEU A 333 9.15 -12.19 -39.57
C LEU A 333 8.93 -13.60 -40.15
N SER A 334 8.27 -14.49 -39.41
CA SER A 334 7.95 -15.85 -39.89
C SER A 334 7.10 -15.82 -41.17
N VAL A 335 6.21 -14.83 -41.29
CA VAL A 335 5.37 -14.62 -42.47
C VAL A 335 6.14 -13.94 -43.59
N ILE A 336 6.88 -12.87 -43.27
CA ILE A 336 7.65 -12.09 -44.24
C ILE A 336 8.70 -12.96 -44.93
N ASN A 337 9.48 -13.69 -44.14
CA ASN A 337 10.58 -14.55 -44.61
C ASN A 337 10.09 -15.91 -45.13
N LYS A 338 8.80 -16.21 -44.98
CA LYS A 338 8.21 -17.52 -45.28
C LYS A 338 8.90 -18.67 -44.52
N ARG A 339 9.38 -18.40 -43.31
CA ARG A 339 10.10 -19.35 -42.44
C ARG A 339 9.25 -19.69 -41.22
N ARG A 340 8.48 -20.78 -41.28
CA ARG A 340 7.62 -21.24 -40.17
C ARG A 340 8.38 -21.54 -38.89
N MET A 341 9.65 -21.92 -38.97
CA MET A 341 10.50 -22.09 -37.78
C MET A 341 10.62 -20.83 -36.93
N GLN A 342 10.48 -19.63 -37.50
CA GLN A 342 10.49 -18.38 -36.74
C GLN A 342 9.23 -18.22 -35.85
N ALA A 343 8.22 -19.09 -35.99
CA ALA A 343 7.12 -19.18 -35.04
C ALA A 343 7.56 -19.76 -33.68
N VAL A 344 8.67 -20.50 -33.61
CA VAL A 344 9.22 -21.03 -32.35
C VAL A 344 9.59 -19.92 -31.37
N PRO A 345 10.50 -18.98 -31.71
CA PRO A 345 10.84 -17.87 -30.81
C PRO A 345 9.63 -16.95 -30.56
N ALA A 346 8.72 -16.82 -31.53
CA ALA A 346 7.48 -16.09 -31.33
C ALA A 346 6.62 -16.73 -30.22
N GLY A 347 6.42 -18.04 -30.27
CA GLY A 347 5.65 -18.77 -29.27
C GLY A 347 6.28 -18.72 -27.89
N LEU A 348 7.61 -18.80 -27.79
CA LEU A 348 8.35 -18.62 -26.53
C LEU A 348 8.12 -17.23 -25.93
N GLY A 349 8.19 -16.16 -26.73
CA GLY A 349 7.92 -14.80 -26.25
C GLY A 349 6.50 -14.64 -25.69
N PHE A 350 5.49 -15.25 -26.32
CA PHE A 350 4.13 -15.24 -25.79
C PHE A 350 3.95 -16.11 -24.52
N LEU A 351 4.64 -17.25 -24.45
CA LEU A 351 4.64 -18.13 -23.28
C LEU A 351 5.23 -17.41 -22.06
N GLU A 352 6.42 -16.81 -22.21
CA GLU A 352 7.09 -16.03 -21.15
C GLU A 352 6.24 -14.83 -20.73
N SER A 353 5.73 -14.07 -21.71
CA SER A 353 4.84 -12.94 -21.44
C SER A 353 3.58 -13.35 -20.67
N GLY A 354 2.96 -14.48 -21.05
CA GLY A 354 1.80 -15.04 -20.36
C GLY A 354 2.13 -15.46 -18.93
N ALA A 355 3.26 -16.14 -18.71
CA ALA A 355 3.71 -16.54 -17.38
C ALA A 355 3.96 -15.34 -16.46
N LEU A 356 4.60 -14.28 -16.97
CA LEU A 356 4.83 -13.04 -16.23
C LEU A 356 3.52 -12.32 -15.85
N ILE A 357 2.47 -12.41 -16.68
CA ILE A 357 1.13 -11.88 -16.32
C ILE A 357 0.58 -12.66 -15.12
N VAL A 358 0.61 -14.00 -15.16
CA VAL A 358 0.14 -14.86 -14.06
C VAL A 358 0.91 -14.59 -12.75
N LEU A 359 2.22 -14.39 -12.84
CA LEU A 359 3.09 -14.15 -11.68
C LEU A 359 3.02 -12.71 -11.15
N ALA A 360 2.50 -11.76 -11.91
CA ALA A 360 2.54 -10.34 -11.55
C ALA A 360 2.02 -10.02 -10.13
N PRO A 361 0.86 -10.55 -9.66
CA PRO A 361 0.36 -10.25 -8.32
C PRO A 361 1.32 -10.73 -7.23
N TRP A 362 1.97 -11.89 -7.45
CA TRP A 362 2.92 -12.49 -6.51
C TRP A 362 4.24 -11.73 -6.47
N ILE A 363 4.77 -11.33 -7.63
CA ILE A 363 5.99 -10.52 -7.73
C ILE A 363 5.80 -9.20 -6.97
N ASN A 364 4.69 -8.52 -7.21
CA ASN A 364 4.37 -7.25 -6.56
C ASN A 364 4.23 -7.40 -5.04
N ARG A 365 3.48 -8.40 -4.58
CA ARG A 365 3.27 -8.67 -3.15
C ARG A 365 4.54 -9.11 -2.46
N GLY A 366 5.35 -9.96 -3.11
CA GLY A 366 6.64 -10.43 -2.62
C GLY A 366 7.64 -9.29 -2.45
N ALA A 367 7.79 -8.45 -3.48
CA ALA A 367 8.62 -7.25 -3.43
C ALA A 367 8.21 -6.32 -2.27
N ALA A 368 6.91 -6.04 -2.16
CA ALA A 368 6.37 -5.25 -1.05
C ALA A 368 6.63 -5.90 0.33
N ALA A 369 6.49 -7.21 0.47
CA ALA A 369 6.72 -7.90 1.73
C ALA A 369 8.19 -7.79 2.18
N ILE A 370 9.13 -8.05 1.27
CA ILE A 370 10.58 -7.97 1.53
C ILE A 370 10.97 -6.55 1.92
N THR A 371 10.61 -5.55 1.10
CA THR A 371 10.89 -4.14 1.41
C THR A 371 10.21 -3.70 2.70
N GLY A 372 9.03 -4.23 3.00
CA GLY A 372 8.35 -3.99 4.26
C GLY A 372 9.19 -4.39 5.48
N LYS A 373 9.78 -5.60 5.44
CA LYS A 373 10.66 -6.09 6.51
C LYS A 373 11.92 -5.24 6.64
N VAL A 374 12.56 -4.93 5.51
CA VAL A 374 13.78 -4.09 5.48
C VAL A 374 13.50 -2.67 5.98
N ALA A 375 12.43 -2.05 5.49
CA ALA A 375 12.00 -0.72 5.94
C ALA A 375 11.64 -0.72 7.43
N GLY A 376 10.97 -1.77 7.92
CA GLY A 376 10.65 -1.95 9.33
C GLY A 376 11.89 -2.03 10.21
N LYS A 377 12.88 -2.86 9.83
CA LYS A 377 14.16 -2.95 10.54
C LYS A 377 14.90 -1.61 10.53
N ASN A 378 14.92 -0.93 9.39
CA ASN A 378 15.63 0.34 9.24
C ASN A 378 14.99 1.48 10.02
N ILE A 379 13.65 1.55 10.10
CA ILE A 379 12.97 2.60 10.85
C ILE A 379 13.04 2.35 12.36
N ARG A 380 12.91 1.10 12.82
CA ARG A 380 13.10 0.73 14.23
C ARG A 380 14.50 1.08 14.72
N LYS A 381 15.54 0.78 13.94
CA LYS A 381 16.92 1.20 14.26
C LYS A 381 17.09 2.71 14.45
N LYS A 382 16.22 3.53 13.84
CA LYS A 382 16.32 4.99 13.89
C LYS A 382 15.46 5.62 14.99
N LEU A 383 14.29 5.03 15.26
CA LEU A 383 13.36 5.52 16.27
C LEU A 383 13.63 4.91 17.65
N GLY A 384 14.51 3.89 17.74
CA GLY A 384 14.75 3.15 18.96
C GLY A 384 13.75 2.01 19.14
N ASP A 385 13.67 1.50 20.36
CA ASP A 385 12.65 0.51 20.71
C ASP A 385 11.30 1.24 20.76
N LEU A 386 10.48 0.97 19.75
CA LEU A 386 9.10 1.43 19.74
C LEU A 386 8.39 0.50 20.70
N GLY A 387 8.19 0.95 21.95
CA GLY A 387 7.61 0.13 23.01
C GLY A 387 6.36 -0.63 22.56
N ASP A 388 6.01 -1.71 23.25
CA ASP A 388 4.82 -2.51 22.95
C ASP A 388 3.50 -1.81 23.30
N THR A 389 3.51 -0.48 23.42
CA THR A 389 2.34 0.35 23.69
C THR A 389 1.28 0.10 22.62
N THR A 390 0.09 -0.27 23.09
CA THR A 390 -1.09 -0.51 22.25
C THR A 390 -2.16 0.51 22.58
N VAL A 391 -3.14 0.68 21.68
CA VAL A 391 -4.32 1.52 21.95
C VAL A 391 -5.03 1.08 23.25
N LYS A 392 -5.01 -0.22 23.57
CA LYS A 392 -5.56 -0.76 24.82
C LYS A 392 -4.75 -0.35 26.06
N GLN A 393 -3.44 -0.21 25.92
CA GLN A 393 -2.58 0.28 27.01
C GLN A 393 -2.91 1.74 27.30
N LEU A 394 -3.00 2.57 26.26
CA LEU A 394 -3.42 3.97 26.38
C LEU A 394 -4.81 4.07 27.03
N GLU A 395 -5.77 3.26 26.59
CA GLU A 395 -7.12 3.22 27.18
C GLU A 395 -7.10 2.85 28.67
N SER A 396 -6.27 1.87 29.05
CA SER A 396 -6.08 1.45 30.44
C SER A 396 -5.47 2.56 31.29
N ASP A 397 -4.38 3.19 30.83
CA ASP A 397 -3.66 4.22 31.57
C ASP A 397 -4.48 5.52 31.65
N LEU A 398 -5.30 5.80 30.63
CA LEU A 398 -6.26 6.90 30.64
C LEU A 398 -7.41 6.64 31.63
N LYS A 399 -7.88 5.40 31.73
CA LYS A 399 -8.88 5.00 32.75
C LYS A 399 -8.31 5.11 34.16
N GLU A 400 -7.04 4.72 34.36
CA GLU A 400 -6.31 4.94 35.63
C GLU A 400 -6.26 6.44 35.94
N LEU A 401 -5.85 7.27 34.98
CA LEU A 401 -5.79 8.72 35.13
C LEU A 401 -7.14 9.31 35.56
N LYS A 402 -8.23 8.97 34.86
CA LYS A 402 -9.59 9.40 35.21
C LYS A 402 -10.00 8.98 36.62
N THR A 403 -9.66 7.76 37.01
CA THR A 403 -9.97 7.22 38.34
C THR A 403 -9.25 8.01 39.43
N VAL A 404 -7.95 8.29 39.23
CA VAL A 404 -7.15 9.09 40.16
C VAL A 404 -7.67 10.53 40.22
N THR A 405 -8.09 11.11 39.09
CA THR A 405 -8.69 12.45 39.05
C THR A 405 -10.01 12.52 39.79
N ALA A 406 -10.87 11.50 39.68
CA ALA A 406 -12.15 11.44 40.38
C ALA A 406 -11.96 11.42 41.92
N GLN A 407 -10.86 10.83 42.40
CA GLN A 407 -10.49 10.76 43.82
C GLN A 407 -9.88 12.06 44.37
N LEU A 408 -9.55 13.05 43.52
CA LEU A 408 -9.08 14.34 43.99
C LEU A 408 -10.23 15.16 44.60
N PRO A 409 -10.00 15.88 45.71
CA PRO A 409 -10.93 16.89 46.21
C PRO A 409 -11.16 17.99 45.16
N ASP A 410 -12.36 18.56 45.10
CA ASP A 410 -12.70 19.59 44.11
C ASP A 410 -11.80 20.83 44.12
N PRO A 411 -11.29 21.33 45.27
CA PRO A 411 -10.31 22.42 45.29
C PRO A 411 -9.00 22.11 44.56
N LEU A 412 -8.67 20.81 44.39
CA LEU A 412 -7.47 20.34 43.70
C LEU A 412 -7.75 19.96 42.24
N LYS A 413 -9.02 19.86 41.83
CA LYS A 413 -9.41 19.64 40.43
C LYS A 413 -9.37 20.98 39.70
N SER A 414 -8.18 21.35 39.22
CA SER A 414 -8.08 22.54 38.37
C SER A 414 -8.85 22.30 37.06
N LYS A 415 -9.47 23.37 36.52
CA LYS A 415 -10.12 23.32 35.19
C LYS A 415 -9.16 22.81 34.10
N HIS A 416 -7.87 23.14 34.23
CA HIS A 416 -6.82 22.68 33.32
C HIS A 416 -6.64 21.16 33.33
N MET A 417 -6.82 20.48 34.47
CA MET A 417 -6.71 19.02 34.53
C MET A 417 -7.87 18.33 33.79
N THR A 418 -9.10 18.76 34.05
CA THR A 418 -10.28 18.21 33.37
C THR A 418 -10.16 18.41 31.86
N HIS A 419 -9.76 19.62 31.44
CA HIS A 419 -9.53 19.92 30.03
C HIS A 419 -8.45 19.04 29.39
N ARG A 420 -7.33 18.75 30.08
CA ARG A 420 -6.30 17.83 29.54
C ARG A 420 -6.80 16.40 29.40
N ILE A 421 -7.62 15.92 30.33
CA ILE A 421 -8.22 14.58 30.24
C ILE A 421 -9.12 14.48 29.00
N GLU A 422 -9.93 15.51 28.74
CA GLU A 422 -10.73 15.60 27.52
C GLU A 422 -9.86 15.61 26.25
N LEU A 423 -8.71 16.29 26.28
CA LEU A 423 -7.75 16.27 25.17
C LEU A 423 -7.14 14.87 24.94
N TYR A 424 -6.85 14.14 26.01
CA TYR A 424 -6.37 12.76 25.90
C TYR A 424 -7.44 11.83 25.34
N ASP A 425 -8.70 11.99 25.75
CA ASP A 425 -9.85 11.26 25.20
C ASP A 425 -10.03 11.52 23.70
N ASP A 426 -10.04 12.79 23.30
CA ASP A 426 -10.09 13.18 21.90
C ASP A 426 -8.90 12.58 21.11
N GLY A 427 -7.71 12.56 21.72
CA GLY A 427 -6.49 11.95 21.18
C GLY A 427 -6.59 10.44 20.99
N GLN A 428 -7.14 9.70 21.96
CA GLN A 428 -7.40 8.27 21.86
C GLN A 428 -8.32 7.96 20.67
N GLY A 429 -9.40 8.73 20.50
CA GLY A 429 -10.33 8.58 19.39
C GLY A 429 -9.67 8.68 18.01
N VAL A 430 -8.60 9.47 17.88
CA VAL A 430 -7.82 9.56 16.63
C VAL A 430 -7.12 8.25 16.30
N PHE A 431 -6.54 7.56 17.30
CA PHE A 431 -5.86 6.28 17.09
C PHE A 431 -6.83 5.14 16.76
N GLU A 432 -7.99 5.11 17.43
CA GLU A 432 -9.04 4.12 17.16
C GLU A 432 -9.60 4.24 15.74
N GLN A 433 -9.93 5.46 15.31
CA GLN A 433 -10.38 5.72 13.95
C GLN A 433 -9.33 5.29 12.91
N GLN A 434 -8.04 5.51 13.21
CA GLN A 434 -6.96 5.06 12.33
C GLN A 434 -6.86 3.54 12.26
N ALA A 435 -7.01 2.83 13.38
CA ALA A 435 -6.98 1.37 13.43
C ALA A 435 -8.11 0.75 12.59
N VAL A 436 -9.33 1.29 12.70
CA VAL A 436 -10.49 0.88 11.88
C VAL A 436 -10.21 1.14 10.40
N PHE A 437 -9.68 2.31 10.07
CA PHE A 437 -9.34 2.67 8.69
C PHE A 437 -8.30 1.72 8.09
N ASP A 438 -7.27 1.35 8.87
CA ASP A 438 -6.21 0.44 8.45
C ASP A 438 -6.70 -0.99 8.24
N ALA A 439 -7.61 -1.47 9.09
CA ALA A 439 -8.25 -2.77 8.94
C ALA A 439 -9.08 -2.83 7.64
N ALA A 440 -9.85 -1.77 7.35
CA ALA A 440 -10.62 -1.66 6.12
C ALA A 440 -9.73 -1.62 4.86
N GLU A 441 -8.64 -0.84 4.86
CA GLU A 441 -7.66 -0.83 3.76
C GLU A 441 -7.06 -2.22 3.52
N LYS A 442 -6.72 -2.95 4.58
CA LYS A 442 -6.13 -4.30 4.50
C LYS A 442 -7.10 -5.32 3.92
N SER A 443 -8.37 -5.27 4.33
CA SER A 443 -9.42 -6.13 3.79
C SER A 443 -9.64 -5.87 2.29
N LYS A 444 -9.78 -4.60 1.90
CA LYS A 444 -9.91 -4.20 0.49
C LYS A 444 -8.73 -4.67 -0.35
N SER A 445 -7.50 -4.45 0.11
CA SER A 445 -6.29 -4.89 -0.58
C SER A 445 -6.20 -6.41 -0.75
N LYS A 446 -6.68 -7.20 0.22
CA LYS A 446 -6.73 -8.67 0.11
C LYS A 446 -7.72 -9.12 -0.96
N LYS A 447 -8.89 -8.49 -1.03
CA LYS A 447 -9.90 -8.77 -2.05
C LYS A 447 -9.37 -8.45 -3.46
N GLU A 448 -8.84 -7.24 -3.65
CA GLU A 448 -8.25 -6.80 -4.92
C GLU A 448 -7.12 -7.72 -5.37
N PHE A 449 -6.28 -8.20 -4.44
CA PHE A 449 -5.23 -9.17 -4.76
C PHE A 449 -5.78 -10.46 -5.39
N TRP A 450 -6.82 -11.05 -4.82
CA TRP A 450 -7.38 -12.30 -5.33
C TRP A 450 -8.11 -12.11 -6.66
N GLU A 451 -8.83 -11.00 -6.82
CA GLU A 451 -9.41 -10.63 -8.12
C GLU A 451 -8.32 -10.55 -9.19
N ARG A 452 -7.20 -9.88 -8.89
CA ARG A 452 -6.07 -9.77 -9.82
C ARG A 452 -5.42 -11.12 -10.13
N VAL A 453 -5.33 -12.03 -9.17
CA VAL A 453 -4.85 -13.40 -9.42
C VAL A 453 -5.75 -14.10 -10.44
N ILE A 454 -7.07 -14.05 -10.27
CA ILE A 454 -8.02 -14.72 -11.17
C ILE A 454 -7.94 -14.14 -12.59
N TYR A 455 -8.04 -12.81 -12.74
CA TYR A 455 -8.00 -12.17 -14.05
C TYR A 455 -6.64 -12.38 -14.75
N ASN A 456 -5.53 -12.22 -14.03
CA ASN A 456 -4.22 -12.44 -14.60
C ASN A 456 -3.97 -13.91 -14.97
N SER A 457 -4.50 -14.86 -14.20
CA SER A 457 -4.43 -16.29 -14.55
C SER A 457 -5.20 -16.58 -15.84
N ALA A 458 -6.38 -15.99 -16.04
CA ALA A 458 -7.16 -16.18 -17.26
C ALA A 458 -6.47 -15.53 -18.49
N ILE A 459 -6.02 -14.29 -18.37
CA ILE A 459 -5.33 -13.55 -19.44
C ILE A 459 -3.98 -14.19 -19.75
N GLY A 460 -3.18 -14.49 -18.73
CA GLY A 460 -1.87 -15.10 -18.87
C GLY A 460 -1.94 -16.53 -19.38
N GLY A 461 -2.85 -17.35 -18.86
CA GLY A 461 -3.03 -18.75 -19.27
C GLY A 461 -3.43 -18.90 -20.73
N THR A 462 -4.35 -18.07 -21.22
CA THR A 462 -4.75 -18.06 -22.63
C THR A 462 -3.60 -17.60 -23.54
N LYS A 463 -2.79 -16.62 -23.11
CA LYS A 463 -1.58 -16.18 -23.81
C LYS A 463 -0.49 -17.25 -23.84
N MET A 464 -0.30 -17.98 -22.75
CA MET A 464 0.60 -19.13 -22.67
C MET A 464 0.15 -20.25 -23.62
N ALA A 465 -1.15 -20.56 -23.66
CA ALA A 465 -1.71 -21.55 -24.57
C ALA A 465 -1.46 -21.18 -26.05
N TRP A 466 -1.61 -19.89 -26.40
CA TRP A 466 -1.22 -19.37 -27.71
C TRP A 466 0.27 -19.59 -28.00
N GLY A 467 1.14 -19.24 -27.04
CA GLY A 467 2.58 -19.44 -27.15
C GLY A 467 2.96 -20.91 -27.40
N ILE A 468 2.40 -21.84 -26.63
CA ILE A 468 2.64 -23.29 -26.75
C ILE A 468 2.22 -23.79 -28.15
N ASN A 469 1.02 -23.43 -28.61
CA ASN A 469 0.54 -23.84 -29.93
C ASN A 469 1.43 -23.28 -31.05
N LEU A 470 1.87 -22.03 -30.93
CA LEU A 470 2.71 -21.38 -31.92
C LEU A 470 4.12 -22.01 -31.97
N THR A 471 4.71 -22.30 -30.81
CA THR A 471 5.98 -23.01 -30.69
C THR A 471 5.89 -24.42 -31.29
N TYR A 472 4.86 -25.18 -30.91
CA TYR A 472 4.64 -26.52 -31.43
C TYR A 472 4.44 -26.52 -32.95
N ALA A 473 3.59 -25.63 -33.47
CA ALA A 473 3.35 -25.51 -34.90
C ALA A 473 4.66 -25.21 -35.66
N GLY A 474 5.45 -24.26 -35.17
CA GLY A 474 6.74 -23.89 -35.78
C GLY A 474 7.73 -25.05 -35.82
N ALA A 475 7.87 -25.78 -34.70
CA ALA A 475 8.82 -26.88 -34.56
C ALA A 475 8.40 -28.16 -35.30
N ALA A 476 7.11 -28.52 -35.26
CA ALA A 476 6.61 -29.74 -35.89
C ALA A 476 6.45 -29.61 -37.41
N PHE A 477 6.20 -28.39 -37.90
CA PHE A 477 5.94 -28.13 -39.33
C PHE A 477 6.86 -27.04 -39.90
N PRO A 478 8.19 -27.21 -39.80
CA PRO A 478 9.16 -26.18 -40.21
C PRO A 478 9.17 -25.95 -41.72
N THR A 479 9.05 -27.05 -42.46
CA THR A 479 9.15 -27.13 -43.92
C THR A 479 8.15 -28.15 -44.47
N GLY A 480 7.95 -28.16 -45.79
CA GLY A 480 7.05 -29.09 -46.50
C GLY A 480 5.75 -28.45 -46.98
N GLY A 481 5.11 -29.11 -47.96
CA GLY A 481 3.91 -28.60 -48.64
C GLY A 481 2.59 -29.11 -48.06
N GLY A 482 1.49 -28.64 -48.67
CA GLY A 482 0.14 -29.18 -48.51
C GLY A 482 -0.30 -29.42 -47.07
N ARG A 483 -0.40 -30.71 -46.70
CA ARG A 483 -0.90 -31.19 -45.40
C ARG A 483 -0.15 -30.62 -44.20
N LYS A 484 1.18 -30.41 -44.29
CA LYS A 484 1.97 -29.83 -43.20
C LYS A 484 1.65 -28.33 -42.99
N VAL A 485 1.31 -27.61 -44.06
CA VAL A 485 0.92 -26.19 -43.98
C VAL A 485 -0.47 -26.06 -43.38
N GLU A 486 -1.39 -26.94 -43.79
CA GLU A 486 -2.73 -27.03 -43.22
C GLU A 486 -2.68 -27.32 -41.71
N GLN A 487 -1.88 -28.31 -41.28
CA GLN A 487 -1.71 -28.64 -39.85
C GLN A 487 -1.11 -27.47 -39.07
N PHE A 488 -0.07 -26.81 -39.59
CA PHE A 488 0.48 -25.59 -39.00
C PHE A 488 -0.61 -24.53 -38.77
N ARG A 489 -1.37 -24.20 -39.81
CA ARG A 489 -2.40 -23.16 -39.76
C ARG A 489 -3.54 -23.52 -38.80
N ARG A 490 -3.97 -24.77 -38.77
CA ARG A 490 -4.99 -25.25 -37.84
C ARG A 490 -4.57 -25.07 -36.38
N ILE A 491 -3.32 -25.43 -36.05
CA ILE A 491 -2.80 -25.29 -34.67
C ILE A 491 -2.68 -23.82 -34.29
N VAL A 492 -2.19 -22.97 -35.20
CA VAL A 492 -2.15 -21.52 -35.00
C VAL A 492 -3.57 -20.95 -34.84
N ALA A 493 -4.54 -21.39 -35.64
CA ALA A 493 -5.94 -20.96 -35.50
C ALA A 493 -6.50 -21.31 -34.11
N ASN A 494 -6.27 -22.54 -33.64
CA ASN A 494 -6.68 -22.98 -32.31
C ASN A 494 -6.06 -22.11 -31.20
N GLY A 495 -4.74 -21.94 -31.22
CA GLY A 495 -4.05 -21.15 -30.20
C GLY A 495 -4.51 -19.69 -30.19
N SER A 496 -4.68 -19.07 -31.37
CA SER A 496 -5.08 -17.66 -31.47
C SER A 496 -6.50 -17.46 -31.00
N THR A 497 -7.41 -18.38 -31.31
CA THR A 497 -8.80 -18.37 -30.82
C THR A 497 -8.85 -18.40 -29.29
N THR A 498 -8.01 -19.21 -28.64
CA THR A 498 -7.90 -19.21 -27.18
C THR A 498 -7.45 -17.85 -26.64
N PHE A 499 -6.51 -17.19 -27.30
CA PHE A 499 -6.01 -15.89 -26.86
C PHE A 499 -6.92 -14.69 -27.22
N VAL A 500 -7.82 -14.84 -28.20
CA VAL A 500 -8.94 -13.89 -28.42
C VAL A 500 -9.74 -13.74 -27.13
N VAL A 501 -10.09 -14.85 -26.46
CA VAL A 501 -10.81 -14.81 -25.17
C VAL A 501 -9.99 -14.08 -24.10
N GLY A 502 -8.68 -14.34 -24.04
CA GLY A 502 -7.78 -13.66 -23.12
C GLY A 502 -7.74 -12.14 -23.28
N THR A 503 -7.65 -11.67 -24.53
CA THR A 503 -7.65 -10.23 -24.82
C THR A 503 -9.02 -9.59 -24.58
N SER A 504 -10.13 -10.29 -24.79
CA SER A 504 -11.46 -9.84 -24.36
C SER A 504 -11.56 -9.68 -22.83
N ILE A 505 -11.09 -10.66 -22.06
CA ILE A 505 -11.07 -10.59 -20.59
C ILE A 505 -10.24 -9.39 -20.13
N TRP A 506 -9.10 -9.12 -20.78
CA TRP A 506 -8.27 -7.95 -20.47
C TRP A 506 -9.01 -6.63 -20.70
N MET A 507 -9.76 -6.50 -21.81
CA MET A 507 -10.61 -5.33 -22.06
C MET A 507 -11.68 -5.17 -20.97
N PHE A 508 -12.40 -6.25 -20.63
CA PHE A 508 -13.45 -6.22 -19.62
C PHE A 508 -12.91 -5.90 -18.22
N ASP A 509 -11.78 -6.48 -17.82
CA ASP A 509 -11.13 -6.13 -16.54
C ASP A 509 -10.74 -4.64 -16.49
N THR A 510 -10.22 -4.11 -17.61
CA THR A 510 -9.86 -2.68 -17.71
C THR A 510 -11.08 -1.77 -17.55
N LEU A 511 -12.18 -2.07 -18.24
CA LEU A 511 -13.45 -1.33 -18.14
C LEU A 511 -14.07 -1.45 -16.75
N GLN A 512 -14.12 -2.66 -16.21
CA GLN A 512 -14.69 -2.94 -14.89
C GLN A 512 -13.90 -2.22 -13.79
N ALA A 513 -12.56 -2.28 -13.82
CA ALA A 513 -11.71 -1.62 -12.84
C ALA A 513 -11.89 -0.09 -12.85
N GLN A 514 -11.97 0.52 -14.04
CA GLN A 514 -12.20 1.96 -14.18
C GLN A 514 -13.61 2.35 -13.69
N THR A 515 -14.63 1.61 -14.13
CA THR A 515 -16.03 1.88 -13.73
C THR A 515 -16.22 1.75 -12.23
N ARG A 516 -15.72 0.66 -11.61
CA ARG A 516 -15.74 0.50 -10.15
C ARG A 516 -14.96 1.61 -9.45
N GLY A 517 -13.81 2.01 -10.00
CA GLY A 517 -12.99 3.08 -9.45
C GLY A 517 -13.71 4.44 -9.43
N GLU A 518 -14.48 4.76 -10.46
CA GLU A 518 -15.28 5.99 -10.52
C GLU A 518 -16.51 5.93 -9.61
N ILE A 519 -17.21 4.79 -9.56
CA ILE A 519 -18.34 4.58 -8.64
C ILE A 519 -17.87 4.70 -7.19
N ASP A 520 -16.75 4.06 -6.83
CA ASP A 520 -16.14 4.15 -5.51
C ASP A 520 -15.78 5.60 -5.18
N LEU A 521 -15.13 6.32 -6.12
CA LEU A 521 -14.75 7.72 -5.93
C LEU A 521 -15.97 8.62 -5.75
N TYR A 522 -17.03 8.41 -6.53
CA TYR A 522 -18.27 9.16 -6.44
C TYR A 522 -18.96 8.90 -5.09
N THR A 523 -19.17 7.64 -4.74
CA THR A 523 -19.82 7.23 -3.48
C THR A 523 -19.04 7.73 -2.27
N MET A 524 -17.72 7.58 -2.28
CA MET A 524 -16.86 8.12 -1.22
C MET A 524 -16.80 9.66 -1.23
N GLY A 525 -16.97 10.29 -2.37
CA GLY A 525 -17.02 11.74 -2.53
C GLY A 525 -18.28 12.32 -1.86
N VAL A 526 -19.44 11.76 -2.20
CA VAL A 526 -20.75 12.11 -1.62
C VAL A 526 -20.73 11.92 -0.11
N ASN A 527 -20.20 10.79 0.37
CA ASN A 527 -20.13 10.49 1.80
C ASN A 527 -18.96 11.18 2.54
N GLN A 528 -18.19 12.04 1.87
CA GLN A 528 -16.94 12.64 2.38
C GLN A 528 -15.98 11.59 2.99
N ALA A 529 -16.06 10.35 2.52
CA ALA A 529 -15.38 9.18 3.06
C ALA A 529 -14.12 8.82 2.27
N THR A 530 -13.70 9.66 1.32
CA THR A 530 -12.44 9.41 0.59
C THR A 530 -11.26 9.37 1.58
N PRO A 531 -10.21 8.58 1.30
CA PRO A 531 -9.02 8.54 2.16
C PRO A 531 -8.43 9.93 2.43
N ILE A 532 -8.47 10.84 1.46
CA ILE A 532 -7.94 12.20 1.64
C ILE A 532 -8.87 13.06 2.50
N HIS A 533 -10.20 12.92 2.38
CA HIS A 533 -11.14 13.60 3.26
C HIS A 533 -11.00 13.13 4.71
N LYS A 534 -10.87 11.82 4.93
CA LYS A 534 -10.64 11.25 6.28
C LYS A 534 -9.35 11.78 6.91
N LEU A 535 -8.26 11.83 6.14
CA LEU A 535 -6.99 12.37 6.63
C LEU A 535 -7.03 13.90 6.85
N ASN A 536 -7.76 14.64 6.02
CA ASN A 536 -7.96 16.08 6.21
C ASN A 536 -8.83 16.37 7.45
N ARG A 537 -9.90 15.60 7.66
CA ARG A 537 -10.73 15.68 8.87
C ARG A 537 -9.89 15.37 10.11
N ARG A 538 -9.02 14.36 10.04
CA ARG A 538 -8.04 14.08 11.10
C ARG A 538 -7.11 15.27 11.35
N LEU A 539 -6.57 15.88 10.29
CA LEU A 539 -5.72 17.05 10.43
C LEU A 539 -6.47 18.25 11.06
N GLU A 540 -7.75 18.42 10.72
CA GLU A 540 -8.61 19.44 11.33
C GLU A 540 -8.87 19.15 12.82
N MET A 541 -9.16 17.89 13.19
CA MET A 541 -9.27 17.50 14.60
C MET A 541 -7.99 17.81 15.37
N LEU A 542 -6.82 17.48 14.80
CA LEU A 542 -5.53 17.81 15.41
C LEU A 542 -5.26 19.32 15.49
N LYS A 543 -5.81 20.14 14.58
CA LYS A 543 -5.75 21.61 14.67
C LYS A 543 -6.62 22.12 15.81
N ARG A 544 -7.84 21.59 15.96
CA ARG A 544 -8.73 21.92 17.08
C ARG A 544 -8.10 21.56 18.43
N LEU A 545 -7.41 20.42 18.52
CA LEU A 545 -6.66 20.05 19.73
C LEU A 545 -5.55 21.07 20.06
N ASP A 546 -4.80 21.50 19.06
CA ASP A 546 -3.77 22.54 19.23
C ASP A 546 -4.35 23.92 19.56
N GLU A 547 -5.56 24.24 19.12
CA GLU A 547 -6.28 25.45 19.53
C GLU A 547 -6.79 25.36 20.97
N LYS A 548 -7.38 24.23 21.36
CA LYS A 548 -7.79 23.95 22.74
C LYS A 548 -6.61 24.03 23.72
N LEU A 549 -5.40 23.70 23.29
CA LEU A 549 -4.16 23.79 24.09
C LEU A 549 -3.65 25.22 24.33
N LYS A 550 -4.19 26.23 23.62
CA LYS A 550 -3.80 27.64 23.80
C LYS A 550 -4.59 28.35 24.91
N ILE A 551 -5.68 27.75 25.35
CA ILE A 551 -6.56 28.19 26.45
C ILE A 551 -5.99 27.61 27.74
#